data_AF-A0AAV6CTW8-F1
#
_entry.id   AF-A0AAV6CTW8-F1
#
_cell.length_a   1.000
_cell.length_b   1.000
_cell.length_c   1.000
_cell.angle_alpha   90.00
_cell.angle_beta   90.00
_cell.angle_gamma   90.00
#
_symmetry.space_group_name_H-M   'P 1'
#
loop_
_entity.id
_entity.type
_entity.pdbx_description
1 polymer ?
#
loop_
_entity_poly.entity_id
_entity_poly.type
_entity_poly.pdbx_seq_one_letter_code
_entity_poly.pdbx_strand_id
1 'polypeptide(L)'
;TYQQDQFMEPIIPLVGEDNIIWGADYPHPDCIWPESRRHIEANLGMVSERVRRKITSENVMKLYGLRAESIGPARKVGQAQATA
;
A
#
# COMPACT_ATOMS: atom_id res chain seq x y z
N THR A 1 5.25 7.68 -4.91
CA THR A 1 4.90 6.63 -3.92
C THR A 1 4.87 7.26 -2.55
N TYR A 2 4.23 6.64 -1.56
CA TYR A 2 4.25 7.11 -0.16
C TYR A 2 4.23 5.91 0.79
N GLN A 3 4.62 6.16 2.06
CA GLN A 3 4.67 5.13 3.10
C GLN A 3 3.69 5.40 4.26
N GLN A 4 3.75 6.62 4.83
CA GLN A 4 3.02 6.96 6.07
C GLN A 4 2.27 8.30 6.03
N ASP A 5 2.28 9.00 4.88
CA ASP A 5 1.62 10.29 4.68
C ASP A 5 0.16 10.26 5.15
N GLN A 6 -0.18 11.15 6.08
CA GLN A 6 -1.52 11.29 6.66
C GLN A 6 -2.40 12.23 5.81
N PHE A 7 -3.71 12.17 6.03
CA PHE A 7 -4.69 13.03 5.34
C PHE A 7 -4.67 12.88 3.82
N MET A 8 -4.81 11.64 3.35
CA MET A 8 -4.77 11.33 1.92
C MET A 8 -6.00 11.84 1.17
N GLU A 9 -7.15 12.03 1.84
CA GLU A 9 -8.42 12.46 1.25
C GLU A 9 -8.30 13.76 0.44
N PRO A 10 -7.69 14.85 0.94
CA PRO A 10 -7.45 16.05 0.15
C PRO A 10 -6.31 15.89 -0.89
N ILE A 11 -5.35 14.99 -0.67
CA ILE A 11 -4.18 14.81 -1.56
C ILE A 11 -4.57 14.04 -2.83
N ILE A 12 -5.40 13.00 -2.69
CA ILE A 12 -5.85 12.14 -3.77
C ILE A 12 -6.40 12.92 -4.98
N PRO A 13 -7.33 13.88 -4.85
CA PRO A 13 -7.83 14.64 -6.00
C PRO A 13 -6.80 15.58 -6.62
N LEU A 14 -5.79 16.03 -5.87
CA LEU A 14 -4.73 16.91 -6.38
C LEU A 14 -3.72 16.15 -7.24
N VAL A 15 -3.37 14.91 -6.85
CA VAL A 15 -2.42 14.06 -7.57
C VAL A 15 -3.11 13.19 -8.64
N GLY A 16 -4.38 12.86 -8.41
CA GLY A 16 -5.14 11.87 -9.18
C GLY A 16 -4.96 10.47 -8.62
N GLU A 17 -6.07 9.80 -8.34
CA GLU A 17 -6.11 8.45 -7.75
C GLU A 17 -5.37 7.37 -8.54
N ASP A 18 -5.15 7.56 -9.83
CA ASP A 18 -4.41 6.63 -10.72
C ASP A 18 -2.88 6.81 -10.66
N ASN A 19 -2.40 7.85 -9.96
CA ASN A 19 -0.98 8.24 -9.92
C ASN A 19 -0.33 8.03 -8.55
N ILE A 20 -1.02 7.37 -7.62
CA ILE A 20 -0.55 7.16 -6.24
C ILE A 20 -0.32 5.67 -6.01
N ILE A 21 0.83 5.31 -5.46
CA ILE A 21 1.18 3.93 -5.08
C ILE A 21 1.68 3.96 -3.63
N TRP A 22 1.12 3.11 -2.78
CA TRP A 22 1.66 2.86 -1.43
C TRP A 22 2.83 1.87 -1.49
N GLY A 23 3.86 2.08 -0.68
CA GLY A 23 4.99 1.16 -0.53
C GLY A 23 5.54 1.15 0.90
N ALA A 24 5.94 -0.02 1.38
CA ALA A 24 6.40 -0.21 2.76
C ALA A 24 7.84 0.29 3.03
N ASP A 25 8.65 0.44 1.99
CA ASP A 25 10.10 0.70 2.04
C ASP A 25 10.93 -0.34 2.83
N TYR A 26 10.44 -1.58 2.91
CA TYR A 26 11.19 -2.68 3.52
C TYR A 26 12.44 -3.03 2.67
N PRO A 27 13.61 -3.33 3.28
CA PRO A 27 13.89 -3.49 4.71
C PRO A 27 14.55 -2.28 5.37
N HIS A 28 14.26 -1.05 4.92
CA HIS A 28 14.93 0.12 5.48
C HIS A 28 14.68 0.22 7.00
N PRO A 29 15.66 0.67 7.82
CA PRO A 29 15.53 0.67 9.28
C PRO A 29 14.35 1.48 9.83
N ASP A 30 13.86 2.46 9.09
CA ASP A 30 12.69 3.27 9.44
C ASP A 30 11.40 2.79 8.76
N CYS A 31 11.43 1.63 8.08
CA CYS A 31 10.26 1.07 7.44
C CYS A 31 9.20 0.67 8.48
N ILE A 32 7.93 0.67 8.06
CA ILE A 32 6.78 0.40 8.95
C ILE A 32 6.41 -1.08 9.02
N TRP A 33 7.25 -1.98 8.54
CA TRP A 33 7.04 -3.43 8.68
C TRP A 33 7.42 -3.87 10.11
N PRO A 34 6.62 -4.69 10.85
CA PRO A 34 5.47 -5.50 10.42
C PRO A 34 4.09 -4.84 10.42
N GLU A 35 3.99 -3.59 10.84
CA GLU A 35 2.72 -2.91 11.13
C GLU A 35 2.04 -2.27 9.91
N SER A 36 2.48 -2.59 8.69
CA SER A 36 2.03 -1.93 7.45
C SER A 36 0.51 -1.87 7.28
N ARG A 37 -0.22 -2.92 7.69
CA ARG A 37 -1.68 -2.96 7.61
C ARG A 37 -2.34 -1.90 8.50
N ARG A 38 -1.79 -1.67 9.69
CA ARG A 38 -2.28 -0.67 10.64
C ARG A 38 -2.14 0.74 10.07
N HIS A 39 -1.01 1.02 9.42
CA HIS A 39 -0.76 2.30 8.77
C HIS A 39 -1.68 2.51 7.57
N ILE A 40 -1.80 1.54 6.67
CA ILE A 40 -2.73 1.64 5.52
C ILE A 40 -4.16 1.94 5.98
N GLU A 41 -4.64 1.28 7.06
CA GLU A 41 -5.97 1.56 7.60
C GLU A 41 -6.08 2.97 8.19
N ALA A 42 -5.04 3.45 8.87
CA ALA A 42 -5.02 4.82 9.40
C ALA A 42 -4.98 5.89 8.29
N ASN A 43 -4.26 5.65 7.18
CA ASN A 43 -4.09 6.61 6.09
C ASN A 43 -5.23 6.58 5.06
N LEU A 44 -5.83 5.41 4.83
CA LEU A 44 -6.82 5.18 3.75
C LEU A 44 -8.16 4.60 4.24
N GLY A 45 -8.38 4.41 5.55
CA GLY A 45 -9.58 3.77 6.08
C GLY A 45 -10.88 4.50 5.74
N MET A 46 -10.83 5.82 5.58
CA MET A 46 -11.97 6.65 5.18
C MET A 46 -12.09 6.84 3.66
N VAL A 47 -11.09 6.38 2.89
CA VAL A 47 -11.08 6.43 1.44
C VAL A 47 -11.92 5.28 0.89
N SER A 48 -12.70 5.54 -0.17
CA SER A 48 -13.52 4.50 -0.79
C SER A 48 -12.69 3.26 -1.17
N GLU A 49 -13.28 2.07 -1.02
CA GLU A 49 -12.60 0.79 -1.28
C GLU A 49 -12.00 0.72 -2.69
N ARG A 50 -12.72 1.26 -3.70
CA ARG A 50 -12.27 1.37 -5.09
C ARG A 50 -10.94 2.11 -5.20
N VAL A 51 -10.84 3.28 -4.56
CA VAL A 51 -9.62 4.11 -4.59
C VAL A 51 -8.52 3.49 -3.76
N ARG A 52 -8.85 2.92 -2.60
CA ARG A 52 -7.88 2.18 -1.77
C ARG A 52 -7.23 1.05 -2.57
N ARG A 53 -8.00 0.30 -3.35
CA ARG A 53 -7.50 -0.79 -4.21
C ARG A 53 -6.60 -0.30 -5.34
N LYS A 54 -6.90 0.86 -5.94
CA LYS A 54 -5.99 1.52 -6.90
C LYS A 54 -4.62 1.79 -6.27
N ILE A 55 -4.65 2.45 -5.12
CA ILE A 55 -3.44 2.93 -4.42
C ILE A 55 -2.58 1.77 -3.89
N THR A 56 -3.20 0.70 -3.39
CA THR A 56 -2.46 -0.43 -2.79
C THR A 56 -2.09 -1.53 -3.78
N SER A 57 -2.68 -1.56 -4.98
CA SER A 57 -2.48 -2.69 -5.90
C SER A 57 -2.61 -2.33 -7.40
N GLU A 58 -3.72 -1.74 -7.86
CA GLU A 58 -3.97 -1.65 -9.31
C GLU A 58 -2.99 -0.71 -10.02
N ASN A 59 -2.59 0.40 -9.39
CA ASN A 59 -1.66 1.35 -9.99
C ASN A 59 -0.27 0.73 -10.18
N VAL A 60 0.20 -0.07 -9.22
CA VAL A 60 1.49 -0.77 -9.35
C VAL A 60 1.41 -1.89 -10.40
N MET A 61 0.29 -2.61 -10.46
CA MET A 61 0.07 -3.62 -11.50
C MET A 61 0.09 -3.00 -12.89
N LYS A 62 -0.60 -1.88 -13.09
CA LYS A 62 -0.60 -1.14 -14.36
C LYS A 62 0.79 -0.61 -14.72
N LEU A 63 1.50 0.00 -13.77
CA LEU A 63 2.81 0.60 -14.01
C LEU A 63 3.85 -0.43 -14.46
N TYR A 64 3.86 -1.61 -13.82
CA TYR A 64 4.84 -2.66 -14.11
C TYR A 64 4.32 -3.75 -15.06
N GLY A 65 3.10 -3.62 -15.59
CA GLY A 65 2.50 -4.62 -16.47
C GLY A 65 2.26 -5.97 -15.79
N LEU A 66 2.03 -5.98 -14.47
CA LEU A 66 1.77 -7.20 -13.71
C LEU A 66 0.34 -7.67 -14.00
N ARG A 67 0.18 -8.97 -14.22
CA ARG A 67 -1.12 -9.59 -14.43
C ARG A 67 -1.62 -10.27 -13.17
N ALA A 68 -2.92 -10.25 -12.91
CA ALA A 68 -3.49 -10.96 -11.77
C ALA A 68 -3.13 -12.46 -11.81
N GLU A 69 -3.08 -13.05 -13.02
CA GLU A 69 -2.67 -14.45 -13.23
C GLU A 69 -1.19 -14.72 -12.87
N SER A 70 -0.34 -13.69 -12.87
CA SER A 70 1.08 -13.80 -12.51
C SER A 70 1.33 -13.72 -10.99
N ILE A 71 0.33 -13.26 -10.24
CA ILE A 71 0.39 -13.19 -8.77
C ILE A 71 -0.21 -14.49 -8.24
N GLY A 72 0.65 -15.39 -7.77
CA GLY A 72 0.23 -16.63 -7.13
C GLY A 72 -0.72 -16.38 -5.94
N PRO A 73 -1.44 -17.42 -5.47
CA PRO A 73 -2.40 -17.25 -4.38
C PRO A 73 -1.74 -16.60 -3.17
N ALA A 74 -2.48 -15.71 -2.49
CA ALA A 74 -2.01 -15.03 -1.30
C ALA A 74 -1.48 -16.05 -0.29
N ARG A 75 -0.14 -16.08 -0.11
CA ARG A 75 0.46 -16.89 0.94
C ARG A 75 0.15 -16.23 2.28
N LYS A 76 -0.32 -17.02 3.25
CA LYS A 76 -0.39 -16.58 4.64
C LYS A 76 1.05 -16.33 5.11
N VAL A 77 1.45 -15.07 5.18
CA VAL A 77 2.71 -14.69 5.82
C VAL A 77 2.51 -14.86 7.32
N GLY A 78 3.21 -15.82 7.92
CA GLY A 78 3.31 -15.92 9.37
C GLY A 78 3.95 -14.65 9.92
N GLN A 79 3.46 -14.13 11.04
CA GLN A 79 4.04 -12.98 11.71
C GLN A 79 5.52 -13.28 12.01
N ALA A 80 6.43 -12.67 11.26
CA ALA A 80 7.85 -12.73 11.60
C ALA A 80 8.01 -11.91 12.90
N GLN A 81 8.37 -12.59 13.99
CA GLN A 81 8.73 -11.93 15.24
C GLN A 81 9.95 -11.04 14.97
N ALA A 82 9.76 -9.72 15.06
CA ALA A 82 10.86 -8.79 15.20
C ALA A 82 11.55 -9.10 16.53
N THR A 83 12.71 -9.75 16.47
CA THR A 83 13.58 -9.93 17.63
C THR A 83 14.35 -8.63 17.84
N ALA A 84 14.28 -8.14 19.08
CA ALA A 84 15.03 -6.98 19.57
C ALA A 84 16.52 -7.31 19.75
#